data_AF-A0A651F4D2-F1
#
_entry.id   AF-A0A651F4D2-F1
#
_cell.length_a   1.000
_cell.length_b   1.000
_cell.length_c   1.000
_cell.angle_alpha   90.00
_cell.angle_beta   90.00
_cell.angle_gamma   90.00
#
_symmetry.space_group_name_H-M   'P 1'
#
loop_
_entity.id
_entity.type
_entity.pdbx_description
1 polymer ?
#
loop_
_entity_poly.entity_id
_entity_poly.type
_entity_poly.pdbx_seq_one_letter_code
_entity_poly.pdbx_strand_id
1 'polypeptide(L)'
;MRPGFRNLDPIRSNQHLADDRDTPVHAPAFRATLIRGRPLILLPLYQRQGSDGFFIARPISRFWLALSSFLRRVNADRIAPLLPGVRRHPAFTDTLTVDRRIARFVATEIFHLLGYRITHRDQRSLIVARRSHDLKAPASPRLKRTSPHESPRVDPTNNPEQSLAEYRRDFAD
;
A
#
# COMPACT_ATOMS: atom_id res chain seq x y z
N MET A 1 -12.09 9.45 -15.07
CA MET A 1 -12.79 8.35 -14.35
C MET A 1 -14.29 8.41 -14.62
N ARG A 2 -15.01 7.27 -14.69
CA ARG A 2 -16.47 7.30 -14.86
C ARG A 2 -17.16 7.89 -13.63
N PRO A 3 -18.23 8.69 -13.81
CA PRO A 3 -18.93 9.30 -12.69
C PRO A 3 -19.70 8.25 -11.87
N GLY A 4 -19.90 8.55 -10.59
CA GLY A 4 -20.83 7.81 -9.72
C GLY A 4 -20.18 6.87 -8.70
N PHE A 5 -18.86 6.69 -8.73
CA PHE A 5 -18.16 5.95 -7.67
C PHE A 5 -17.92 6.82 -6.44
N ARG A 6 -18.19 6.26 -5.27
CA ARG A 6 -17.83 6.80 -3.96
C ARG A 6 -16.59 6.09 -3.44
N ASN A 7 -15.94 6.74 -2.47
CA ASN A 7 -14.78 6.15 -1.81
C ASN A 7 -15.19 4.86 -1.09
N LEU A 8 -14.40 3.80 -1.27
CA LEU A 8 -14.64 2.43 -0.77
C LEU A 8 -15.83 1.70 -1.41
N ASP A 9 -16.27 2.12 -2.60
CA ASP A 9 -17.31 1.38 -3.31
C ASP A 9 -16.81 0.04 -3.86
N PRO A 10 -17.62 -1.02 -3.78
CA PRO A 10 -17.25 -2.32 -4.33
C PRO A 10 -17.21 -2.30 -5.85
N ILE A 11 -16.19 -2.94 -6.41
CA ILE A 11 -16.04 -3.10 -7.86
C ILE A 11 -16.03 -4.58 -8.27
N ARG A 12 -16.33 -4.84 -9.54
CA ARG A 12 -16.36 -6.19 -10.14
C ARG A 12 -15.22 -6.37 -11.14
N SER A 13 -14.84 -7.63 -11.37
CA SER A 13 -13.87 -7.98 -12.42
C SER A 13 -14.33 -7.42 -13.77
N ASN A 14 -13.41 -6.83 -14.52
CA ASN A 14 -13.65 -6.24 -15.85
C ASN A 14 -14.65 -5.07 -15.86
N GLN A 15 -15.05 -4.55 -14.70
CA GLN A 15 -15.92 -3.37 -14.63
C GLN A 15 -15.21 -2.17 -15.26
N HIS A 16 -15.89 -1.44 -16.14
CA HIS A 16 -15.37 -0.21 -16.74
C HIS A 16 -15.32 0.90 -15.67
N LEU A 17 -14.11 1.35 -15.32
CA LEU A 17 -13.86 2.30 -14.22
C LEU A 17 -13.59 3.72 -14.71
N ALA A 18 -12.92 3.87 -15.85
CA ALA A 18 -12.50 5.16 -16.38
C ALA A 18 -12.27 5.09 -17.89
N ASP A 19 -12.07 6.25 -18.50
CA ASP A 19 -11.57 6.41 -19.86
C ASP A 19 -10.30 7.24 -19.77
N ASP A 20 -9.23 6.79 -20.41
CA ASP A 20 -7.96 7.51 -20.55
C ASP A 20 -7.74 7.85 -22.03
N ARG A 21 -7.89 9.13 -22.39
CA ARG A 21 -7.76 9.62 -23.79
C ARG A 21 -8.45 8.69 -24.80
N ASP A 22 -9.70 8.31 -24.51
CA ASP A 22 -10.57 7.39 -25.29
C ASP A 22 -10.28 5.89 -25.20
N THR A 23 -9.33 5.47 -24.36
CA THR A 23 -9.12 4.05 -24.04
C THR A 23 -9.88 3.67 -22.75
N PRO A 24 -10.78 2.68 -22.80
CA PRO A 24 -11.51 2.25 -21.61
C PRO A 24 -10.58 1.51 -20.63
N VAL A 25 -10.57 1.99 -19.39
CA VAL A 25 -9.84 1.39 -18.27
C VAL A 25 -10.78 0.49 -17.49
N HIS A 26 -10.51 -0.82 -17.54
CA HIS A 26 -11.27 -1.82 -16.82
C HIS A 26 -10.59 -2.25 -15.51
N ALA A 27 -11.41 -2.60 -14.52
CA ALA A 27 -10.94 -3.32 -13.34
C ALA A 27 -10.30 -4.65 -13.77
N PRO A 28 -9.14 -5.03 -13.19
CA PRO A 28 -8.51 -6.29 -13.53
C PRO A 28 -9.41 -7.47 -13.16
N ALA A 29 -9.18 -8.61 -13.80
CA ALA A 29 -9.81 -9.86 -13.39
C ALA A 29 -9.36 -10.24 -11.97
N PHE A 30 -10.28 -10.13 -11.01
CA PHE A 30 -10.01 -10.52 -9.64
C PHE A 30 -10.06 -12.04 -9.52
N ARG A 31 -8.94 -12.63 -9.09
CA ARG A 31 -8.85 -14.06 -8.77
C ARG A 31 -9.16 -14.30 -7.30
N ALA A 32 -9.65 -15.49 -6.99
CA ALA A 32 -9.71 -15.97 -5.62
C ALA A 32 -8.29 -16.03 -5.04
N THR A 33 -8.05 -15.24 -4.00
CA THR A 33 -6.82 -15.25 -3.20
C THR A 33 -7.10 -15.84 -1.82
N LEU A 34 -6.08 -16.20 -1.03
CA LEU A 34 -6.30 -16.70 0.34
C LEU A 34 -6.98 -15.63 1.22
N ILE A 35 -6.72 -14.36 0.94
CA ILE A 35 -7.37 -13.22 1.58
C ILE A 35 -8.70 -12.94 0.87
N ARG A 36 -9.81 -13.26 1.53
CA ARG A 36 -11.17 -13.05 1.00
C ARG A 36 -11.63 -11.61 1.22
N GLY A 37 -11.98 -10.92 0.14
CA GLY A 37 -12.51 -9.57 0.19
C GLY A 37 -13.02 -9.12 -1.18
N ARG A 38 -14.14 -8.38 -1.20
CA ARG A 38 -14.56 -7.70 -2.44
C ARG A 38 -13.61 -6.53 -2.70
N PRO A 39 -13.07 -6.37 -3.91
CA PRO A 39 -12.22 -5.24 -4.24
C PRO A 39 -13.03 -3.95 -4.18
N LEU A 40 -12.41 -2.90 -3.69
CA LEU A 40 -13.01 -1.59 -3.48
C LEU A 40 -12.23 -0.55 -4.28
N ILE A 41 -12.91 0.50 -4.74
CA ILE A 41 -12.26 1.67 -5.31
C ILE A 41 -11.96 2.69 -4.21
N LEU A 42 -10.80 3.32 -4.25
CA LEU A 42 -10.33 4.25 -3.23
C LEU A 42 -9.79 5.52 -3.89
N LEU A 43 -10.03 6.65 -3.21
CA LEU A 43 -9.67 8.01 -3.65
C LEU A 43 -10.20 8.36 -5.06
N PRO A 44 -11.48 8.15 -5.38
CA PRO A 44 -12.04 8.57 -6.67
C PRO A 44 -12.32 10.09 -6.72
N LEU A 45 -11.58 10.90 -5.94
CA LEU A 45 -11.89 12.32 -5.74
C LEU A 45 -11.67 13.09 -7.05
N TYR A 46 -12.57 14.05 -7.31
CA TYR A 46 -12.54 14.97 -8.44
C TYR A 46 -12.91 14.39 -9.82
N GLN A 47 -13.92 13.50 -9.91
CA GLN A 47 -14.53 13.07 -11.19
C GLN A 47 -14.90 14.24 -12.13
N ARG A 48 -15.21 15.43 -11.57
CA ARG A 48 -15.52 16.65 -12.34
C ARG A 48 -14.31 17.54 -12.68
N GLN A 49 -13.14 17.31 -12.06
CA GLN A 49 -12.03 18.26 -12.11
C GLN A 49 -10.67 17.53 -11.98
N GLY A 50 -10.34 16.65 -12.92
CA GLY A 50 -8.96 16.15 -13.01
C GLY A 50 -8.73 14.85 -13.79
N SER A 51 -7.49 14.71 -14.25
CA SER A 51 -6.83 13.51 -14.79
C SER A 51 -6.31 12.58 -13.68
N ASP A 52 -6.93 12.62 -12.50
CA ASP A 52 -6.41 11.92 -11.33
C ASP A 52 -6.67 10.40 -11.39
N GLY A 53 -5.70 9.67 -10.85
CA GLY A 53 -5.76 8.23 -10.71
C GLY A 53 -6.68 7.80 -9.55
N PHE A 54 -7.05 6.52 -9.56
CA PHE A 54 -7.76 5.87 -8.46
C PHE A 54 -6.97 4.65 -8.01
N PHE A 55 -7.25 4.16 -6.81
CA PHE A 55 -6.66 2.94 -6.29
C PHE A 55 -7.70 1.83 -6.18
N ILE A 56 -7.25 0.59 -6.37
CA ILE A 56 -8.05 -0.59 -6.05
C ILE A 56 -7.55 -1.17 -4.73
N ALA A 57 -8.37 -1.08 -3.71
CA ALA A 57 -8.11 -1.62 -2.38
C ALA A 57 -8.76 -2.99 -2.21
N ARG A 58 -8.23 -3.79 -1.28
CA ARG A 58 -8.87 -5.04 -0.83
C ARG A 58 -8.97 -5.02 0.69
N PRO A 59 -10.14 -5.37 1.27
CA PRO A 59 -10.26 -5.46 2.71
C PRO A 59 -9.43 -6.64 3.22
N ILE A 60 -8.74 -6.42 4.33
CA ILE A 60 -8.00 -7.46 5.05
C ILE A 60 -8.86 -7.89 6.24
N SER A 61 -9.07 -9.19 6.41
CA SER A 61 -9.87 -9.69 7.53
C SER A 61 -9.16 -9.45 8.87
N ARG A 62 -9.93 -9.25 9.95
CA ARG A 62 -9.38 -9.11 11.31
C ARG A 62 -8.55 -10.33 11.73
N PHE A 63 -8.94 -11.52 11.28
CA PHE A 63 -8.20 -12.76 11.51
C PHE A 63 -6.77 -12.67 10.95
N TRP A 64 -6.60 -12.21 9.72
CA TRP A 64 -5.27 -12.08 9.10
C TRP A 64 -4.41 -11.01 9.79
N LEU A 65 -5.02 -9.91 10.23
CA LEU A 65 -4.32 -8.90 11.03
C LEU A 65 -3.84 -9.46 12.37
N ALA A 66 -4.70 -10.22 13.07
CA ALA A 66 -4.35 -10.87 14.32
C ALA A 66 -3.25 -11.93 14.13
N LEU A 67 -3.35 -12.76 13.09
CA LEU A 67 -2.34 -13.75 12.75
C LEU A 67 -1.00 -13.09 12.42
N SER A 68 -0.99 -12.03 11.60
CA SER A 68 0.25 -11.30 11.30
C SER A 68 0.87 -10.71 12.57
N SER A 69 0.06 -10.10 13.45
CA SER A 69 0.54 -9.58 14.73
C SER A 69 1.14 -10.67 15.61
N PHE A 70 0.50 -11.84 15.67
CA PHE A 70 0.99 -12.99 16.43
C PHE A 70 2.32 -13.52 15.86
N LEU A 71 2.39 -13.74 14.55
CA LEU A 71 3.59 -14.24 13.86
C LEU A 71 4.78 -13.30 14.04
N ARG A 72 4.55 -11.98 13.97
CA ARG A 72 5.58 -10.97 14.24
C ARG A 72 6.03 -11.00 15.70
N ARG A 73 5.12 -11.24 16.65
CA ARG A 73 5.44 -11.33 18.09
C ARG A 73 6.31 -12.55 18.42
N VAL A 74 6.08 -13.68 17.77
CA VAL A 74 6.86 -14.91 17.98
C VAL A 74 8.14 -14.99 17.13
N ASN A 75 8.49 -13.93 16.40
CA ASN A 75 9.62 -13.89 15.46
C ASN A 75 9.61 -15.07 14.48
N ALA A 76 8.42 -15.37 13.93
CA ALA A 76 8.24 -16.41 12.93
C ALA A 76 9.00 -16.11 11.62
N ASP A 77 9.60 -14.93 11.46
CA ASP A 77 10.52 -14.62 10.36
C ASP A 77 11.66 -15.63 10.23
N ARG A 78 12.09 -16.24 11.35
CA ARG A 78 13.10 -17.30 11.35
C ARG A 78 12.70 -18.53 10.53
N ILE A 79 11.41 -18.77 10.35
CA ILE A 79 10.88 -19.91 9.56
C ILE A 79 10.72 -19.56 8.09
N ALA A 80 10.78 -18.27 7.71
CA ALA A 80 10.62 -17.84 6.32
C ALA A 80 11.60 -18.53 5.33
N PRO A 81 12.88 -18.77 5.69
CA PRO A 81 13.81 -19.52 4.84
C PRO A 81 13.48 -21.01 4.67
N LEU A 82 12.60 -21.60 5.50
CA LEU A 82 12.16 -22.99 5.36
C LEU A 82 11.09 -23.15 4.28
N LEU A 83 10.50 -22.06 3.81
CA LEU A 83 9.52 -22.08 2.74
C LEU A 83 10.18 -22.50 1.42
N PRO A 84 9.50 -23.30 0.59
CA PRO A 84 10.06 -23.78 -0.67
C PRO A 84 10.42 -22.61 -1.59
N GLY A 85 11.63 -22.63 -2.13
CA GLY A 85 12.13 -21.59 -3.04
C GLY A 85 12.52 -20.26 -2.36
N VAL A 86 12.68 -20.24 -1.04
CA VAL A 86 13.12 -19.06 -0.28
C VAL A 86 14.54 -19.27 0.21
N ARG A 87 15.41 -18.29 -0.03
CA ARG A 87 16.81 -18.31 0.43
C ARG A 87 17.14 -16.98 1.10
N ARG A 88 18.01 -17.00 2.11
CA ARG A 88 18.56 -15.77 2.68
C ARG A 88 19.50 -15.13 1.66
N HIS A 89 19.46 -13.81 1.58
CA HIS A 89 20.39 -13.07 0.75
C HIS A 89 21.81 -13.17 1.37
N PRO A 90 22.85 -13.48 0.58
CA PRO A 90 24.20 -13.71 1.12
C PRO A 90 24.81 -12.47 1.79
N ALA A 91 24.47 -11.28 1.31
CA ALA A 91 25.01 -10.02 1.83
C ALA A 91 24.13 -9.31 2.88
N PHE A 92 22.85 -9.70 3.03
CA PHE A 92 21.89 -8.96 3.86
C PHE A 92 20.99 -9.92 4.64
N THR A 93 21.09 -9.91 5.97
CA THR A 93 20.42 -10.88 6.85
C THR A 93 18.90 -10.74 6.88
N ASP A 94 18.38 -9.52 6.68
CA ASP A 94 16.95 -9.19 6.67
C ASP A 94 16.30 -9.26 5.28
N THR A 95 17.05 -9.80 4.31
CA THR A 95 16.62 -9.89 2.91
C THR A 95 16.52 -11.35 2.50
N LEU A 96 15.43 -11.70 1.82
CA LEU A 96 15.20 -13.03 1.27
C LEU A 96 15.04 -12.94 -0.25
N THR A 97 15.64 -13.91 -0.94
CA THR A 97 15.48 -14.14 -2.37
C THR A 97 14.49 -15.27 -2.55
N VAL A 98 13.42 -15.02 -3.31
CA VAL A 98 12.31 -15.94 -3.52
C VAL A 98 12.21 -16.30 -5.00
N ASP A 99 12.10 -17.59 -5.34
CA ASP A 99 11.85 -18.01 -6.72
C ASP A 99 10.48 -17.51 -7.19
N ARG A 100 10.47 -16.81 -8.33
CA ARG A 100 9.27 -16.19 -8.91
C ARG A 100 8.15 -17.19 -9.21
N ARG A 101 8.48 -18.44 -9.55
CA ARG A 101 7.50 -19.50 -9.90
C ARG A 101 6.62 -19.84 -8.70
N ILE A 102 7.22 -19.93 -7.52
CA ILE A 102 6.53 -20.16 -6.26
C ILE A 102 5.95 -18.83 -5.75
N ALA A 103 6.64 -17.71 -6.03
CA ALA A 103 6.27 -16.41 -5.50
C ALA A 103 4.90 -15.90 -5.95
N ARG A 104 4.50 -16.28 -7.17
CA ARG A 104 3.24 -15.87 -7.80
C ARG A 104 2.00 -16.38 -7.07
N PHE A 105 2.10 -17.52 -6.37
CA PHE A 105 0.93 -18.20 -5.81
C PHE A 105 0.84 -18.13 -4.29
N VAL A 106 1.98 -18.17 -3.59
CA VAL A 106 1.99 -18.44 -2.13
C VAL A 106 2.77 -17.38 -1.36
N ALA A 107 3.87 -16.89 -1.95
CA ALA A 107 4.82 -16.05 -1.24
C ALA A 107 4.31 -14.66 -0.92
N THR A 108 3.65 -13.98 -1.85
CA THR A 108 3.38 -12.54 -1.68
C THR A 108 2.56 -12.31 -0.42
N GLU A 109 1.52 -13.10 -0.18
CA GLU A 109 0.66 -12.94 0.99
C GLU A 109 1.34 -13.41 2.28
N ILE A 110 2.05 -14.54 2.25
CA ILE A 110 2.76 -15.08 3.43
C ILE A 110 3.89 -14.16 3.87
N PHE A 111 4.65 -13.59 2.93
CA PHE A 111 5.71 -12.64 3.26
C PHE A 111 5.16 -11.38 3.92
N HIS A 112 4.02 -10.85 3.46
CA HIS A 112 3.37 -9.73 4.15
C HIS A 112 2.94 -10.10 5.59
N LEU A 113 2.45 -11.32 5.81
CA LEU A 113 2.08 -11.80 7.15
C LEU A 113 3.30 -11.85 8.09
N LEU A 114 4.44 -12.31 7.57
CA LEU A 114 5.72 -12.37 8.29
C LEU A 114 6.43 -11.02 8.41
N GLY A 115 5.90 -9.96 7.78
CA GLY A 115 6.45 -8.60 7.86
C GLY A 115 7.50 -8.27 6.80
N TYR A 116 7.69 -9.12 5.80
CA TYR A 116 8.52 -8.85 4.63
C TYR A 116 7.75 -8.04 3.59
N ARG A 117 8.44 -7.09 2.95
CA ARG A 117 7.92 -6.27 1.86
C ARG A 117 8.69 -6.55 0.59
N ILE A 118 8.00 -6.54 -0.54
CA ILE A 118 8.65 -6.67 -1.86
C ILE A 118 9.44 -5.39 -2.12
N THR A 119 10.74 -5.52 -2.37
CA THR A 119 11.63 -4.37 -2.63
C THR A 119 12.04 -4.34 -4.10
N HIS A 120 12.50 -5.47 -4.63
CA HIS A 120 12.94 -5.56 -6.02
C HIS A 120 12.36 -6.80 -6.69
N ARG A 121 11.99 -6.66 -7.96
CA ARG A 121 11.49 -7.76 -8.78
C ARG A 121 12.46 -7.97 -9.93
N ASP A 122 13.17 -9.09 -9.91
CA ASP A 122 14.04 -9.53 -10.98
C ASP A 122 13.31 -10.55 -11.88
N GLN A 123 13.90 -10.89 -13.04
CA GLN A 123 13.31 -11.78 -14.03
C GLN A 123 13.00 -13.17 -13.45
N ARG A 124 13.90 -13.71 -12.63
CA ARG A 124 13.80 -15.06 -12.03
C ARG A 124 13.55 -15.07 -10.53
N SER A 125 13.84 -13.97 -9.85
CA SER A 125 13.77 -13.89 -8.40
C SER A 125 13.01 -12.66 -7.89
N LEU A 126 12.43 -12.78 -6.71
CA LEU A 126 11.76 -11.71 -6.00
C LEU A 126 12.53 -11.45 -4.71
N ILE A 127 13.03 -10.22 -4.55
CA ILE A 127 13.77 -9.81 -3.37
C ILE A 127 12.79 -9.15 -2.41
N VAL A 128 12.66 -9.76 -1.24
CA VAL A 128 11.87 -9.22 -0.14
C VAL A 128 12.79 -8.81 1.00
N ALA A 129 12.51 -7.65 1.59
CA ALA A 129 13.28 -7.13 2.71
C ALA A 129 12.34 -6.73 3.84
N ARG A 130 12.84 -6.83 5.07
CA ARG A 130 12.18 -6.27 6.25
C ARG A 130 12.76 -4.88 6.53
N ARG A 131 11.92 -3.93 6.93
CA ARG A 131 12.41 -2.65 7.45
C ARG A 131 12.88 -2.85 8.89
N SER A 132 14.09 -2.41 9.21
CA SER A 132 14.65 -2.42 10.56
C SER A 132 13.75 -1.75 11.61
N HIS A 133 12.94 -0.77 11.20
CA HIS A 133 11.96 -0.07 12.04
C HIS A 133 10.71 -0.90 12.39
N ASP A 134 10.44 -2.03 11.71
CA ASP A 134 9.34 -2.94 12.07
C ASP A 134 9.77 -3.97 13.15
N LEU A 135 11.04 -3.95 13.60
CA LEU A 135 11.57 -4.79 14.69
C LEU A 135 11.28 -4.19 16.08
N LYS A 136 11.19 -2.86 16.17
CA LYS A 136 10.68 -2.12 17.34
C LYS A 136 9.45 -1.37 16.88
N ALA A 137 8.27 -1.69 17.44
CA ALA A 137 7.10 -0.86 17.20
C ALA A 137 7.50 0.62 17.41
N PRO A 138 7.23 1.54 16.45
CA PRO A 138 7.45 2.95 16.73
C PRO A 138 6.65 3.27 17.99
N ALA A 139 7.30 3.86 18.99
CA ALA A 139 6.59 4.34 20.17
C ALA A 139 5.45 5.19 19.65
N SER A 140 4.20 4.74 19.85
CA SER A 140 3.03 5.43 19.32
C SER A 140 3.15 6.89 19.74
N PRO A 141 3.32 7.84 18.81
CA PRO A 141 3.20 9.24 19.18
C PRO A 141 1.79 9.33 19.73
N ARG A 142 1.64 9.70 21.00
CA ARG A 142 0.35 10.14 21.52
C ARG A 142 -0.10 11.25 20.58
N LEU A 143 -0.94 10.92 19.61
CA LEU A 143 -1.65 11.89 18.80
C LEU A 143 -2.42 12.72 19.82
N LYS A 144 -1.89 13.91 20.13
CA LYS A 144 -2.66 14.93 20.83
C LYS A 144 -3.90 15.09 19.97
N ARG A 145 -5.07 14.71 20.51
CA ARG A 145 -6.37 15.02 19.92
C ARG A 145 -6.46 16.54 19.83
N THR A 146 -6.03 17.10 18.72
CA THR A 146 -6.44 18.44 18.32
C THR A 146 -7.88 18.31 17.81
N SER A 147 -8.75 19.15 18.35
CA SER A 147 -10.19 19.15 18.07
C SER A 147 -10.47 19.43 16.58
N PRO A 148 -11.57 18.91 16.00
CA PRO A 148 -11.75 18.88 14.54
C PRO A 148 -12.08 20.21 13.84
N HIS A 149 -11.89 21.37 14.47
CA HIS A 149 -12.52 22.61 13.99
C HIS A 149 -11.59 23.80 13.71
N GLU A 150 -10.28 23.62 13.68
CA GLU A 150 -9.35 24.70 13.36
C GLU A 150 -8.67 24.44 12.00
N SER A 151 -9.35 24.85 10.92
CA SER A 151 -8.68 25.09 9.64
C SER A 151 -7.70 26.25 9.83
N PRO A 152 -6.49 26.22 9.24
CA PRO A 152 -5.57 27.34 9.30
C PRO A 152 -6.26 28.57 8.70
N ARG A 153 -6.41 29.64 9.48
CA ARG A 153 -6.86 30.93 8.95
C ARG A 153 -5.79 31.42 7.98
N VAL A 154 -6.12 31.43 6.69
CA VAL A 154 -5.33 32.13 5.68
C VAL A 154 -5.58 33.63 5.89
N ASP A 155 -4.52 34.36 6.21
CA ASP A 155 -4.57 35.81 6.40
C ASP A 155 -4.83 36.49 5.03
N PRO A 156 -5.98 37.16 4.83
CA PRO A 156 -6.40 37.65 3.52
C PRO A 156 -5.53 38.79 2.96
N THR A 157 -4.58 39.31 3.74
CA THR A 157 -3.64 40.36 3.30
C THR A 157 -2.41 39.82 2.57
N ASN A 158 -2.14 38.52 2.58
CA ASN A 158 -1.00 37.96 1.86
C ASN A 158 -1.38 37.50 0.46
N ASN A 159 -0.68 38.07 -0.54
CA ASN A 159 -0.81 37.68 -1.94
C ASN A 159 -0.47 36.18 -2.09
N PRO A 160 -1.37 35.33 -2.60
CA PRO A 160 -1.19 33.88 -2.64
C PRO A 160 0.08 33.41 -3.38
N GLU A 161 0.62 34.23 -4.28
CA GLU A 161 1.88 33.93 -4.96
C GLU A 161 3.12 34.03 -4.05
N GLN A 162 3.09 34.90 -3.03
CA GLN A 162 4.21 35.05 -2.09
C GLN A 162 4.29 33.88 -1.12
N SER A 163 3.15 33.38 -0.62
CA SER A 163 3.11 32.20 0.25
C SER A 163 3.54 30.92 -0.45
N LEU A 164 3.27 30.78 -1.77
CA LEU A 164 3.74 29.67 -2.58
C LEU A 164 5.24 29.74 -2.87
N ALA A 165 5.81 30.95 -2.98
CA ALA A 165 7.24 31.15 -3.19
C ALA A 165 8.07 30.87 -1.91
N GLU A 166 7.58 31.28 -0.74
CA GLU A 166 8.19 30.92 0.55
C GLU A 166 8.14 29.41 0.79
N TYR A 167 6.97 28.78 0.55
CA TYR A 167 6.84 27.33 0.69
C TYR A 167 7.80 26.54 -0.22
N ARG A 168 8.13 27.06 -1.42
CA ARG A 168 9.11 26.40 -2.31
C ARG A 168 10.56 26.56 -1.85
N ARG A 169 10.90 27.60 -1.08
CA ARG A 169 12.27 27.77 -0.54
C ARG A 169 12.54 26.83 0.63
N ASP A 170 11.58 26.65 1.52
CA ASP A 170 11.78 25.89 2.76
C ASP A 170 11.96 24.37 2.54
N PHE A 171 11.69 23.87 1.33
CA PHE A 171 11.77 22.44 0.99
C PHE A 171 12.83 22.14 -0.09
N ALA A 172 13.69 23.12 -0.42
CA ALA A 172 14.70 22.98 -1.47
C ALA A 172 16.13 22.71 -0.96
N ASP A 173 16.35 22.57 0.36
CA ASP A 173 17.63 22.17 0.96
C ASP A 173 17.57 20.79 1.64
#